data_AF-A0A9D1K5F6-F1
#
_entry.id   AF-A0A9D1K5F6-F1
#
_cell.length_a   1.000
_cell.length_b   1.000
_cell.length_c   1.000
_cell.angle_alpha   90.00
_cell.angle_beta   90.00
_cell.angle_gamma   90.00
#
_symmetry.space_group_name_H-M   'P 1'
#
loop_
_entity.id
_entity.type
_entity.pdbx_description
1 polymer ?
#
loop_
_entity_poly.entity_id
_entity_poly.type
_entity_poly.pdbx_seq_one_letter_code
_entity_poly.pdbx_strand_id
1 'polypeptide(L)'
;MKTVDFSQHFLQYVERWMKSEAQNFSTPEEMEDAIPGLYMRFLNEPASWLDGQRPGAYFQSFSPESLLEYLCATEEAGIGAPDLLTERIAQLGSACEEGLLRIAADESRCSSLRATAINLLRDIGSERAAAICVPIVENDGELREVAVDLLRELGQSQTDVLLNRLESEPTPVKEAFLDVLCNFPGDERIYIYTMHQFHTQPDRRAMYASFLAKLNDPRAIEPLTQALSLSDVDYLDYIEIRNAIERLGGEVTIEREFPGDPYYEALGALETDQP
;
A
#
# COMPACT_ATOMS: atom_id res chain seq x y z
N MET A 1 -26.43 14.86 -6.34
CA MET A 1 -26.90 14.35 -5.03
C MET A 1 -26.18 15.11 -3.92
N LYS A 2 -26.79 15.31 -2.74
CA LYS A 2 -26.18 16.09 -1.65
C LYS A 2 -25.28 15.17 -0.80
N THR A 3 -23.99 15.49 -0.70
CA THR A 3 -23.04 14.81 0.17
C THR A 3 -22.99 15.46 1.55
N VAL A 4 -22.56 14.69 2.52
CA VAL A 4 -22.50 15.06 3.94
C VAL A 4 -21.12 14.72 4.48
N ASP A 5 -20.51 15.68 5.17
CA ASP A 5 -19.22 15.52 5.85
C ASP A 5 -19.42 14.94 7.25
N PHE A 6 -19.39 13.61 7.34
CA PHE A 6 -19.54 12.89 8.60
C PHE A 6 -18.42 13.18 9.59
N SER A 7 -17.20 13.41 9.08
CA SER A 7 -16.02 13.73 9.90
C SER A 7 -16.18 15.07 10.59
N GLN A 8 -16.61 16.10 9.86
CA GLN A 8 -16.91 17.41 10.44
C GLN A 8 -18.04 17.34 11.48
N HIS A 9 -19.09 16.56 11.20
CA HIS A 9 -20.18 16.38 12.17
C HIS A 9 -19.75 15.63 13.42
N PHE A 10 -18.86 14.65 13.30
CA PHE A 10 -18.29 13.96 14.45
C PHE A 10 -17.39 14.89 15.27
N LEU A 11 -16.53 15.70 14.64
CA LEU A 11 -15.71 16.71 15.34
C LEU A 11 -16.58 17.69 16.14
N GLN A 12 -17.66 18.20 15.54
CA GLN A 12 -18.62 19.05 16.25
C GLN A 12 -19.38 18.33 17.38
N TYR A 13 -19.57 17.01 17.27
CA TYR A 13 -20.15 16.20 18.33
C TYR A 13 -19.17 16.06 19.51
N VAL A 14 -17.91 15.75 19.21
CA VAL A 14 -16.81 15.69 20.20
C VAL A 14 -16.64 17.04 20.92
N GLU A 15 -16.60 18.16 20.19
CA GLU A 15 -16.46 19.49 20.79
C GLU A 15 -17.58 19.84 21.77
N ARG A 16 -18.83 19.47 21.45
CA ARG A 16 -19.97 19.69 22.34
C ARG A 16 -19.88 18.81 23.58
N TRP A 17 -19.53 17.54 23.39
CA TRP A 17 -19.33 16.60 24.48
C TRP A 17 -18.19 17.04 25.42
N MET A 18 -17.06 17.50 24.88
CA MET A 18 -15.95 18.04 25.68
C MET A 18 -16.41 19.23 26.52
N LYS A 19 -17.19 20.15 25.98
CA LYS A 19 -17.70 21.31 26.74
C LYS A 19 -18.62 20.89 27.91
N SER A 20 -19.37 19.81 27.78
CA SER A 20 -20.26 19.33 28.85
C SER A 20 -19.56 18.44 29.87
N GLU A 21 -18.60 17.61 29.43
CA GLU A 21 -18.01 16.54 30.24
C GLU A 21 -16.56 16.81 30.66
N ALA A 22 -15.93 17.92 30.24
CA ALA A 22 -14.52 18.23 30.57
C ALA A 22 -14.20 18.23 32.08
N GLN A 23 -15.20 18.43 32.93
CA GLN A 23 -15.04 18.44 34.39
C GLN A 23 -14.89 17.02 34.98
N ASN A 24 -15.25 15.99 34.19
CA ASN A 24 -15.28 14.60 34.60
C ASN A 24 -13.99 13.84 34.25
N PHE A 25 -13.02 14.50 33.60
CA PHE A 25 -11.75 13.92 33.19
C PHE A 25 -10.59 14.63 33.87
N SER A 26 -9.67 13.85 34.43
CA SER A 26 -8.50 14.37 35.14
C SER A 26 -7.30 14.55 34.22
N THR A 27 -7.24 13.80 33.12
CA THR A 27 -6.13 13.83 32.16
C THR A 27 -6.63 13.81 30.70
N PRO A 28 -5.82 14.28 29.75
CA PRO A 28 -6.11 14.14 28.31
C PRO A 28 -6.24 12.68 27.85
N GLU A 29 -5.48 11.76 28.44
CA GLU A 29 -5.49 10.33 28.09
C GLU A 29 -6.85 9.67 28.39
N GLU A 30 -7.46 9.99 29.55
CA GLU A 30 -8.82 9.50 29.87
C GLU A 30 -9.88 10.02 28.88
N MET A 31 -9.64 11.18 28.27
CA MET A 31 -10.54 11.73 27.23
C MET A 31 -10.36 11.00 25.90
N GLU A 32 -9.13 10.69 25.52
CA GLU A 32 -8.82 9.92 24.31
C GLU A 32 -9.42 8.51 24.39
N ASP A 33 -9.31 7.85 25.55
CA ASP A 33 -9.91 6.53 25.81
C ASP A 33 -11.43 6.51 25.67
N ALA A 34 -12.10 7.66 25.86
CA ALA A 34 -13.55 7.78 25.72
C ALA A 34 -14.02 7.98 24.25
N ILE A 35 -13.13 8.41 23.34
CA ILE A 35 -13.47 8.74 21.95
C ILE A 35 -14.14 7.57 21.22
N PRO A 36 -13.66 6.30 21.29
CA PRO A 36 -14.30 5.19 20.61
C PRO A 36 -15.75 4.96 21.06
N GLY A 37 -16.01 5.08 22.38
CA GLY A 37 -17.37 4.98 22.92
C GLY A 37 -18.26 6.14 22.48
N LEU A 38 -17.68 7.35 22.35
CA LEU A 38 -18.38 8.52 21.86
C LEU A 38 -18.75 8.41 20.38
N TYR A 39 -17.85 7.85 19.55
CA TYR A 39 -18.13 7.55 18.16
C TYR A 39 -19.32 6.59 18.04
N MET A 40 -19.36 5.53 18.85
CA MET A 40 -20.51 4.60 18.86
C MET A 40 -21.83 5.28 19.26
N ARG A 41 -21.81 6.26 20.16
CA ARG A 41 -23.01 7.06 20.48
C ARG A 41 -23.42 7.92 19.28
N PHE A 42 -22.47 8.63 18.69
CA PHE A 42 -22.69 9.44 17.49
C PHE A 42 -23.35 8.62 16.37
N LEU A 43 -22.90 7.39 16.12
CA LEU A 43 -23.47 6.51 15.12
C LEU A 43 -24.92 6.09 15.40
N ASN A 44 -25.34 6.05 16.67
CA ASN A 44 -26.63 5.49 17.10
C ASN A 44 -27.67 6.54 17.52
N GLU A 45 -27.28 7.81 17.68
CA GLU A 45 -28.19 8.89 18.01
C GLU A 45 -28.83 9.52 16.76
N PRO A 46 -30.13 9.86 16.81
CA PRO A 46 -30.79 10.62 15.75
C PRO A 46 -30.09 11.96 15.47
N ALA A 47 -29.71 12.19 14.22
CA ALA A 47 -29.06 13.41 13.77
C ALA A 47 -30.05 14.32 13.04
N SER A 48 -30.22 15.56 13.50
CA SER A 48 -31.08 16.55 12.82
C SER A 48 -30.59 16.89 11.41
N TRP A 49 -29.27 16.81 11.19
CA TRP A 49 -28.65 17.01 9.87
C TRP A 49 -28.84 15.83 8.91
N LEU A 50 -29.41 14.72 9.39
CA LEU A 50 -29.87 13.57 8.59
C LEU A 50 -31.40 13.37 8.71
N ASP A 51 -32.17 14.43 8.94
CA ASP A 51 -33.63 14.37 9.10
C ASP A 51 -34.09 13.39 10.19
N GLY A 52 -33.31 13.26 11.26
CA GLY A 52 -33.57 12.36 12.40
C GLY A 52 -33.09 10.92 12.20
N GLN A 53 -32.45 10.61 11.08
CA GLN A 53 -31.79 9.31 10.89
C GLN A 53 -30.52 9.21 11.74
N ARG A 54 -30.11 7.97 12.01
CA ARG A 54 -28.86 7.67 12.73
C ARG A 54 -27.70 7.60 11.72
N PRO A 55 -26.55 8.24 11.98
CA PRO A 55 -25.40 8.19 11.06
C PRO A 55 -25.01 6.76 10.68
N GLY A 56 -24.94 5.84 11.64
CA GLY A 56 -24.57 4.44 11.39
C GLY A 56 -25.59 3.64 10.57
N ALA A 57 -26.80 4.17 10.35
CA ALA A 57 -27.81 3.56 9.51
C ALA A 57 -27.98 4.25 8.15
N TYR A 58 -27.31 5.39 7.93
CA TYR A 58 -27.58 6.29 6.81
C TYR A 58 -27.45 5.60 5.44
N PHE A 59 -26.38 4.83 5.24
CA PHE A 59 -26.11 4.15 3.97
C PHE A 59 -26.84 2.80 3.82
N GLN A 60 -27.58 2.33 4.83
CA GLN A 60 -28.16 0.98 4.81
C GLN A 60 -29.23 0.81 3.72
N SER A 61 -30.01 1.86 3.45
CA SER A 61 -31.10 1.85 2.45
C SER A 61 -30.66 2.17 1.02
N PHE A 62 -29.40 2.53 0.80
CA PHE A 62 -28.89 2.89 -0.52
C PHE A 62 -28.67 1.63 -1.36
N SER A 63 -28.94 1.71 -2.66
CA SER A 63 -28.56 0.67 -3.61
C SER A 63 -27.05 0.72 -3.89
N PRO A 64 -26.44 -0.37 -4.41
CA PRO A 64 -25.04 -0.36 -4.84
C PRO A 64 -24.71 0.82 -5.76
N GLU A 65 -25.58 1.13 -6.71
CA GLU A 65 -25.40 2.24 -7.66
C GLU A 65 -25.40 3.58 -6.93
N SER A 66 -26.35 3.81 -6.04
CA SER A 66 -26.43 5.06 -5.27
C SER A 66 -25.24 5.24 -4.32
N LEU A 67 -24.68 4.16 -3.76
CA LEU A 67 -23.47 4.22 -2.94
C LEU A 67 -22.26 4.63 -3.76
N LEU A 68 -22.10 4.07 -4.97
CA LEU A 68 -20.99 4.41 -5.86
C LEU A 68 -21.12 5.83 -6.44
N GLU A 69 -22.34 6.27 -6.76
CA GLU A 69 -22.61 7.67 -7.07
C GLU A 69 -22.24 8.59 -5.90
N TYR A 70 -22.45 8.14 -4.66
CA TYR A 70 -22.09 8.90 -3.45
C TYR A 70 -20.58 8.97 -3.28
N LEU A 71 -19.89 7.87 -3.51
CA LEU A 71 -18.43 7.81 -3.49
C LEU A 71 -17.82 8.82 -4.47
N CYS A 72 -18.31 8.86 -5.71
CA CYS A 72 -17.86 9.83 -6.71
C CYS A 72 -18.16 11.27 -6.27
N ALA A 73 -19.37 11.53 -5.77
CA ALA A 73 -19.79 12.87 -5.37
C ALA A 73 -19.01 13.40 -4.15
N THR A 74 -18.58 12.54 -3.22
CA THR A 74 -17.76 12.96 -2.06
C THR A 74 -16.38 13.45 -2.47
N GLU A 75 -15.80 12.81 -3.49
CA GLU A 75 -14.53 13.24 -4.03
C GLU A 75 -14.66 14.57 -4.79
N GLU A 76 -15.68 14.69 -5.66
CA GLU A 76 -15.97 15.94 -6.38
C GLU A 76 -16.22 17.13 -5.43
N ALA A 77 -16.72 16.85 -4.22
CA ALA A 77 -16.92 17.84 -3.17
C ALA A 77 -15.68 18.11 -2.30
N GLY A 78 -14.58 17.35 -2.46
CA GLY A 78 -13.36 17.48 -1.66
C GLY A 78 -13.51 17.07 -0.19
N ILE A 79 -14.52 16.25 0.12
CA ILE A 79 -14.82 15.79 1.49
C ILE A 79 -14.06 14.49 1.80
N GLY A 80 -13.78 13.69 0.77
CA GLY A 80 -13.31 12.31 0.92
C GLY A 80 -14.44 11.34 1.26
N ALA A 81 -14.21 10.06 0.99
CA ALA A 81 -15.19 9.01 1.24
C ALA A 81 -15.31 8.74 2.76
N PRO A 82 -16.49 8.87 3.38
CA PRO A 82 -16.65 8.55 4.80
C PRO A 82 -16.56 7.03 5.03
N ASP A 83 -15.97 6.60 6.15
CA ASP A 83 -15.80 5.17 6.47
C ASP A 83 -17.12 4.39 6.43
N LEU A 84 -18.21 4.99 6.90
CA LEU A 84 -19.54 4.38 6.86
C LEU A 84 -20.01 4.03 5.44
N LEU A 85 -19.55 4.79 4.43
CA LEU A 85 -19.85 4.51 3.03
C LEU A 85 -18.99 3.36 2.50
N THR A 86 -17.67 3.42 2.73
CA THR A 86 -16.72 2.41 2.25
C THR A 86 -16.98 1.05 2.92
N GLU A 87 -17.26 1.03 4.22
CA GLU A 87 -17.70 -0.16 4.95
C GLU A 87 -18.97 -0.75 4.36
N ARG A 88 -19.96 0.10 4.02
CA ARG A 88 -21.21 -0.38 3.43
C ARG A 88 -20.99 -0.96 2.04
N ILE A 89 -20.15 -0.33 1.22
CA ILE A 89 -19.76 -0.86 -0.10
C ILE A 89 -19.06 -2.21 0.06
N ALA A 90 -18.10 -2.32 0.98
CA ALA A 90 -17.38 -3.56 1.26
C ALA A 90 -18.33 -4.68 1.73
N GLN A 91 -19.29 -4.37 2.61
CA GLN A 91 -20.31 -5.32 3.08
C GLN A 91 -21.23 -5.84 1.96
N LEU A 92 -21.52 -5.01 0.95
CA LEU A 92 -22.31 -5.42 -0.21
C LEU A 92 -21.51 -6.26 -1.21
N GLY A 93 -20.17 -6.22 -1.13
CA GLY A 93 -19.28 -7.12 -1.83
C GLY A 93 -19.47 -7.08 -3.35
N SER A 94 -19.72 -8.26 -3.93
CA SER A 94 -19.85 -8.46 -5.38
C SER A 94 -20.91 -7.58 -6.04
N ALA A 95 -21.90 -7.08 -5.29
CA ALA A 95 -22.91 -6.17 -5.84
C ALA A 95 -22.32 -4.82 -6.29
N CYS A 96 -21.19 -4.41 -5.71
CA CYS A 96 -20.49 -3.17 -6.06
C CYS A 96 -19.32 -3.39 -7.03
N GLU A 97 -18.87 -4.64 -7.24
CA GLU A 97 -17.64 -4.98 -7.97
C GLU A 97 -17.59 -4.34 -9.36
N GLU A 98 -18.63 -4.52 -10.19
CA GLU A 98 -18.65 -4.01 -11.56
C GLU A 98 -18.57 -2.48 -11.62
N GLY A 99 -19.21 -1.79 -10.67
CA GLY A 99 -19.14 -0.33 -10.62
C GLY A 99 -17.78 0.16 -10.12
N LEU A 100 -17.18 -0.53 -9.14
CA LEU A 100 -15.82 -0.23 -8.66
C LEU A 100 -14.76 -0.46 -9.76
N LEU A 101 -14.88 -1.54 -10.54
CA LEU A 101 -14.00 -1.79 -11.69
C LEU A 101 -14.07 -0.64 -12.71
N ARG A 102 -15.26 -0.12 -12.98
CA ARG A 102 -15.44 1.04 -13.87
C ARG A 102 -14.81 2.30 -13.31
N ILE A 103 -14.98 2.56 -12.01
CA ILE A 103 -14.37 3.74 -11.37
C ILE A 103 -12.84 3.63 -11.41
N ALA A 104 -12.27 2.47 -11.06
CA ALA A 104 -10.82 2.26 -11.06
C ALA A 104 -10.19 2.42 -12.46
N ALA A 105 -10.89 1.97 -13.50
CA ALA A 105 -10.42 2.02 -14.89
C ALA A 105 -10.65 3.37 -15.59
N ASP A 106 -11.45 4.28 -15.02
CA ASP A 106 -11.79 5.56 -15.65
C ASP A 106 -10.68 6.61 -15.41
N GLU A 107 -9.75 6.73 -16.36
CA GLU A 107 -8.64 7.69 -16.33
C GLU A 107 -9.09 9.17 -16.27
N SER A 108 -10.36 9.49 -16.53
CA SER A 108 -10.87 10.84 -16.34
C SER A 108 -11.11 11.20 -14.86
N ARG A 109 -11.12 10.19 -13.97
CA ARG A 109 -11.24 10.36 -12.52
C ARG A 109 -9.89 10.64 -11.89
N CYS A 110 -9.89 11.42 -10.82
CA CYS A 110 -8.68 11.68 -10.05
C CYS A 110 -8.13 10.39 -9.41
N SER A 111 -6.81 10.40 -9.18
CA SER A 111 -6.08 9.27 -8.62
C SER A 111 -6.60 8.86 -7.23
N SER A 112 -7.01 9.81 -6.38
CA SER A 112 -7.60 9.53 -5.06
C SER A 112 -8.87 8.65 -5.14
N LEU A 113 -9.80 8.97 -6.04
CA LEU A 113 -11.02 8.17 -6.23
C LEU A 113 -10.72 6.80 -6.82
N ARG A 114 -9.82 6.74 -7.82
CA ARG A 114 -9.39 5.48 -8.44
C ARG A 114 -8.69 4.58 -7.41
N ALA A 115 -7.80 5.13 -6.59
CA ALA A 115 -7.15 4.42 -5.48
C ALA A 115 -8.17 3.89 -4.48
N THR A 116 -9.16 4.70 -4.11
CA THR A 116 -10.26 4.27 -3.21
C THR A 116 -11.03 3.11 -3.81
N ALA A 117 -11.33 3.14 -5.12
CA ALA A 117 -12.00 2.03 -5.79
C ALA A 117 -11.14 0.75 -5.84
N ILE A 118 -9.82 0.87 -6.07
CA ILE A 118 -8.88 -0.27 -6.03
C ILE A 118 -8.83 -0.88 -4.63
N ASN A 119 -8.74 -0.06 -3.58
CA ASN A 119 -8.77 -0.53 -2.19
C ASN A 119 -10.09 -1.25 -1.85
N LEU A 120 -11.23 -0.71 -2.29
CA LEU A 120 -12.52 -1.38 -2.11
C LEU A 120 -12.61 -2.70 -2.89
N LEU A 121 -12.02 -2.78 -4.09
CA LEU A 121 -11.93 -4.03 -4.85
C LEU A 121 -11.10 -5.08 -4.11
N ARG A 122 -10.01 -4.68 -3.46
CA ARG A 122 -9.24 -5.54 -2.56
C ARG A 122 -10.10 -6.00 -1.38
N ASP A 123 -10.79 -5.08 -0.69
CA ASP A 123 -11.57 -5.40 0.51
C ASP A 123 -12.72 -6.38 0.23
N ILE A 124 -13.29 -6.34 -0.98
CA ILE A 124 -14.31 -7.31 -1.42
C ILE A 124 -13.73 -8.60 -2.03
N GLY A 125 -12.41 -8.72 -2.13
CA GLY A 125 -11.73 -9.88 -2.70
C GLY A 125 -11.94 -10.06 -4.20
N SER A 126 -12.00 -8.97 -4.98
CA SER A 126 -12.23 -9.03 -6.42
C SER A 126 -11.00 -9.54 -7.17
N GLU A 127 -11.03 -10.79 -7.62
CA GLU A 127 -10.00 -11.34 -8.52
C GLU A 127 -9.96 -10.63 -9.88
N ARG A 128 -11.09 -10.05 -10.31
CA ARG A 128 -11.23 -9.31 -11.58
C ARG A 128 -10.41 -8.02 -11.59
N ALA A 129 -10.09 -7.46 -10.43
CA ALA A 129 -9.32 -6.22 -10.31
C ALA A 129 -7.91 -6.33 -10.91
N ALA A 130 -7.33 -7.54 -10.95
CA ALA A 130 -6.03 -7.79 -11.57
C ALA A 130 -5.95 -7.27 -13.03
N ALA A 131 -7.02 -7.47 -13.81
CA ALA A 131 -7.07 -7.06 -15.22
C ALA A 131 -6.97 -5.54 -15.40
N ILE A 132 -7.35 -4.77 -14.38
CA ILE A 132 -7.26 -3.31 -14.37
C ILE A 132 -5.91 -2.85 -13.78
N CYS A 133 -5.42 -3.55 -12.75
CA CYS A 133 -4.18 -3.17 -12.07
C CYS A 133 -2.93 -3.32 -12.95
N VAL A 134 -2.86 -4.32 -13.84
CA VAL A 134 -1.69 -4.46 -14.75
C VAL A 134 -1.51 -3.21 -15.65
N PRO A 135 -2.52 -2.74 -16.40
CA PRO A 135 -2.43 -1.46 -17.13
C PRO A 135 -2.11 -0.24 -16.26
N ILE A 136 -2.60 -0.22 -15.01
CA ILE A 136 -2.31 0.89 -14.08
C ILE A 136 -0.83 0.91 -13.72
N VAL A 137 -0.22 -0.24 -13.40
CA VAL A 137 1.22 -0.31 -13.10
C VAL A 137 2.06 0.20 -14.28
N GLU A 138 1.67 -0.13 -15.50
CA GLU A 138 2.34 0.28 -16.74
C GLU A 138 2.24 1.79 -16.98
N ASN A 139 1.04 2.38 -16.84
CA ASN A 139 0.74 3.70 -17.40
C ASN A 139 0.53 4.81 -16.35
N ASP A 140 0.31 4.45 -15.09
CA ASP A 140 -0.08 5.40 -14.04
C ASP A 140 0.90 5.35 -12.86
N GLY A 141 1.80 6.32 -12.79
CA GLY A 141 2.81 6.40 -11.74
C GLY A 141 2.26 6.75 -10.36
N GLU A 142 1.12 7.43 -10.26
CA GLU A 142 0.52 7.81 -8.98
C GLU A 142 -0.21 6.62 -8.34
N LEU A 143 -0.82 5.77 -9.16
CA LEU A 143 -1.56 4.59 -8.71
C LEU A 143 -0.73 3.30 -8.68
N ARG A 144 0.52 3.34 -9.15
CA ARG A 144 1.37 2.15 -9.31
C ARG A 144 1.48 1.33 -8.04
N GLU A 145 1.79 1.98 -6.91
CA GLU A 145 1.97 1.28 -5.63
C GLU A 145 0.68 0.58 -5.19
N VAL A 146 -0.46 1.28 -5.30
CA VAL A 146 -1.78 0.70 -4.94
C VAL A 146 -2.12 -0.50 -5.83
N ALA A 147 -1.80 -0.44 -7.11
CA ALA A 147 -2.00 -1.54 -8.04
C ALA A 147 -1.04 -2.72 -7.79
N VAL A 148 0.22 -2.45 -7.47
CA VAL A 148 1.21 -3.47 -7.06
C VAL A 148 0.75 -4.19 -5.81
N ASP A 149 0.29 -3.46 -4.79
CA ASP A 149 -0.24 -4.03 -3.54
C ASP A 149 -1.36 -5.02 -3.79
N LEU A 150 -2.36 -4.62 -4.58
CA LEU A 150 -3.48 -5.49 -4.93
C LEU A 150 -3.01 -6.73 -5.70
N LEU A 151 -2.11 -6.58 -6.67
CA LEU A 151 -1.59 -7.71 -7.45
C LEU A 151 -0.81 -8.71 -6.57
N ARG A 152 -0.09 -8.23 -5.54
CA ARG A 152 0.59 -9.10 -4.56
C ARG A 152 -0.39 -9.89 -3.71
N GLU A 153 -1.52 -9.29 -3.34
CA GLU A 153 -2.55 -9.98 -2.56
C GLU A 153 -3.36 -10.99 -3.37
N LEU A 154 -3.62 -10.72 -4.66
CA LEU A 154 -4.33 -11.64 -5.56
C LEU A 154 -3.52 -12.89 -5.94
N GLY A 155 -2.25 -12.97 -5.57
CA GLY A 155 -1.45 -14.17 -5.71
C GLY A 155 -0.91 -14.43 -7.13
N GLN A 156 -0.59 -15.69 -7.41
CA GLN A 156 0.15 -16.11 -8.61
C GLN A 156 -0.64 -16.03 -9.92
N SER A 157 -1.92 -15.64 -9.90
CA SER A 157 -2.80 -15.67 -11.07
C SER A 157 -2.31 -14.77 -12.22
N GLN A 158 -1.50 -13.75 -11.91
CA GLN A 158 -0.97 -12.80 -12.89
C GLN A 158 0.48 -13.05 -13.29
N THR A 159 1.16 -14.05 -12.72
CA THR A 159 2.59 -14.30 -12.96
C THR A 159 2.94 -14.39 -14.45
N ASP A 160 2.18 -15.18 -15.22
CA ASP A 160 2.40 -15.31 -16.67
C ASP A 160 2.14 -14.00 -17.43
N VAL A 161 1.12 -13.24 -17.03
CA VAL A 161 0.79 -11.96 -17.67
C VAL A 161 1.93 -10.96 -17.46
N LEU A 162 2.40 -10.83 -16.22
CA LEU A 162 3.49 -9.92 -15.86
C LEU A 162 4.80 -10.31 -16.54
N LEU A 163 5.16 -11.60 -16.52
CA LEU A 163 6.39 -12.09 -17.16
C LEU A 163 6.40 -11.84 -18.67
N ASN A 164 5.28 -12.04 -19.36
CA ASN A 164 5.18 -11.83 -20.80
C ASN A 164 5.33 -10.35 -21.19
N ARG A 165 5.09 -9.41 -20.27
CA ARG A 165 5.21 -7.96 -20.51
C ARG A 165 6.53 -7.39 -19.97
N LEU A 166 7.16 -8.05 -19.00
CA LEU A 166 8.34 -7.56 -18.29
C LEU A 166 9.47 -7.07 -19.19
N GLU A 167 9.75 -7.71 -20.32
CA GLU A 167 10.85 -7.28 -21.19
C GLU A 167 10.55 -5.99 -21.98
N SER A 168 9.29 -5.78 -22.37
CA SER A 168 8.88 -4.64 -23.21
C SER A 168 8.67 -3.34 -22.46
N GLU A 169 8.50 -3.39 -21.14
CA GLU A 169 8.18 -2.23 -20.32
C GLU A 169 9.41 -1.35 -19.99
N PRO A 170 9.26 -0.08 -19.57
CA PRO A 170 10.37 0.73 -19.08
C PRO A 170 10.81 0.33 -17.66
N THR A 171 12.05 0.67 -17.27
CA THR A 171 12.66 0.25 -15.99
C THR A 171 11.77 0.40 -14.74
N PRO A 172 11.08 1.54 -14.48
CA PRO A 172 10.23 1.65 -13.29
C PRO A 172 9.07 0.64 -13.26
N VAL A 173 8.54 0.29 -14.42
CA VAL A 173 7.46 -0.70 -14.55
C VAL A 173 8.03 -2.11 -14.41
N LYS A 174 9.22 -2.37 -14.96
CA LYS A 174 9.94 -3.64 -14.77
C LYS A 174 10.15 -3.95 -13.29
N GLU A 175 10.56 -2.94 -12.53
CA GLU A 175 10.84 -3.05 -11.10
C GLU A 175 9.55 -3.31 -10.30
N ALA A 176 8.47 -2.61 -10.63
CA ALA A 176 7.17 -2.86 -10.02
C ALA A 176 6.62 -4.27 -10.33
N PHE A 177 6.76 -4.75 -11.57
CA PHE A 177 6.40 -6.12 -11.93
C PHE A 177 7.27 -7.14 -11.20
N LEU A 178 8.59 -6.91 -11.12
CA LEU A 178 9.47 -7.76 -10.36
C LEU A 178 9.15 -7.79 -8.86
N ASP A 179 8.77 -6.64 -8.28
CA ASP A 179 8.37 -6.60 -6.88
C ASP A 179 7.15 -7.49 -6.62
N VAL A 180 6.19 -7.52 -7.54
CA VAL A 180 5.06 -8.48 -7.49
C VAL A 180 5.55 -9.92 -7.64
N LEU A 181 6.26 -10.20 -8.74
CA LEU A 181 6.71 -11.54 -9.13
C LEU A 181 7.57 -12.22 -8.07
N CYS A 182 8.43 -11.46 -7.38
CA CYS A 182 9.33 -12.02 -6.36
C CYS A 182 8.61 -12.47 -5.08
N ASN A 183 7.31 -12.16 -4.89
CA ASN A 183 6.49 -12.79 -3.84
C ASN A 183 6.08 -14.23 -4.17
N PHE A 184 6.26 -14.67 -5.42
CA PHE A 184 5.72 -15.90 -5.94
C PHE A 184 6.83 -16.80 -6.51
N PRO A 185 7.65 -17.41 -5.63
CA PRO A 185 8.73 -18.29 -6.07
C PRO A 185 8.19 -19.56 -6.74
N GLY A 186 9.01 -20.17 -7.59
CA GLY A 186 8.71 -21.42 -8.30
C GLY A 186 8.79 -21.33 -9.82
N ASP A 187 8.79 -20.11 -10.37
CA ASP A 187 9.03 -19.89 -11.81
C ASP A 187 10.49 -19.49 -12.06
N GLU A 188 11.22 -20.36 -12.75
CA GLU A 188 12.65 -20.17 -13.07
C GLU A 188 12.91 -18.88 -13.85
N ARG A 189 11.94 -18.41 -14.65
CA ARG A 189 12.09 -17.17 -15.44
C ARG A 189 12.28 -15.95 -14.54
N ILE A 190 11.61 -15.91 -13.38
CA ILE A 190 11.72 -14.82 -12.42
C ILE A 190 13.14 -14.80 -11.85
N TYR A 191 13.64 -15.95 -11.38
CA TYR A 191 14.99 -16.07 -10.84
C TYR A 191 16.06 -15.66 -11.86
N ILE A 192 16.00 -16.20 -13.08
CA ILE A 192 16.94 -15.89 -14.16
C ILE A 192 16.95 -14.39 -14.46
N TYR A 193 15.76 -13.78 -14.55
CA TYR A 193 15.65 -12.37 -14.84
C TYR A 193 16.22 -11.51 -13.71
N THR A 194 15.82 -11.76 -12.45
CA THR A 194 16.31 -11.00 -11.29
C THR A 194 17.82 -11.12 -11.14
N MET A 195 18.37 -12.33 -11.33
CA MET A 195 19.81 -12.55 -11.28
C MET A 195 20.57 -11.84 -12.42
N HIS A 196 20.02 -11.86 -13.64
CA HIS A 196 20.59 -11.09 -14.75
C HIS A 196 20.64 -9.60 -14.41
N GLN A 197 19.53 -9.03 -13.91
CA GLN A 197 19.49 -7.62 -13.55
C GLN A 197 20.48 -7.28 -12.42
N PHE A 198 20.58 -8.13 -11.39
CA PHE A 198 21.56 -7.99 -10.31
C PHE A 198 23.00 -7.86 -10.84
N HIS A 199 23.37 -8.65 -11.85
CA HIS A 199 24.70 -8.57 -12.46
C HIS A 199 24.89 -7.39 -13.41
N THR A 200 23.85 -6.98 -14.14
CA THR A 200 23.98 -5.97 -15.20
C THR A 200 23.67 -4.53 -14.78
N GLN A 201 23.08 -4.32 -13.59
CA GLN A 201 22.63 -3.01 -13.11
C GLN A 201 23.33 -2.64 -11.79
N PRO A 202 24.60 -2.21 -11.81
CA PRO A 202 25.35 -1.85 -10.61
C PRO A 202 24.64 -0.76 -9.78
N ASP A 203 24.08 0.27 -10.42
CA ASP A 203 23.39 1.39 -9.75
C ASP A 203 22.11 0.98 -9.00
N ARG A 204 21.65 -0.27 -9.16
CA ARG A 204 20.42 -0.80 -8.55
C ARG A 204 20.65 -2.14 -7.86
N ARG A 205 21.91 -2.45 -7.53
CA ARG A 205 22.31 -3.77 -7.02
C ARG A 205 21.64 -4.10 -5.69
N ALA A 206 21.56 -3.15 -4.75
CA ALA A 206 20.81 -3.27 -3.50
C ALA A 206 19.36 -3.75 -3.72
N MET A 207 18.64 -3.13 -4.65
CA MET A 207 17.25 -3.46 -4.95
C MET A 207 17.11 -4.87 -5.55
N TYR A 208 17.99 -5.25 -6.49
CA TYR A 208 17.94 -6.62 -7.02
C TYR A 208 18.38 -7.68 -6.00
N ALA A 209 19.28 -7.34 -5.07
CA ALA A 209 19.61 -8.20 -3.94
C ALA A 209 18.39 -8.43 -3.03
N SER A 210 17.61 -7.38 -2.74
CA SER A 210 16.39 -7.51 -1.94
C SER A 210 15.32 -8.36 -2.65
N PHE A 211 15.19 -8.25 -3.98
CA PHE A 211 14.33 -9.13 -4.77
C PHE A 211 14.78 -10.60 -4.74
N LEU A 212 16.09 -10.87 -4.85
CA LEU A 212 16.62 -12.23 -4.70
C LEU A 212 16.36 -12.80 -3.30
N ALA A 213 16.48 -11.97 -2.26
CA ALA A 213 16.15 -12.37 -0.89
C ALA A 213 14.65 -12.65 -0.71
N LYS A 214 13.79 -11.89 -1.39
CA LYS A 214 12.33 -12.05 -1.39
C LYS A 214 11.89 -13.34 -2.09
N LEU A 215 12.54 -13.70 -3.19
CA LEU A 215 12.35 -14.99 -3.87
C LEU A 215 12.66 -16.20 -2.97
N ASN A 216 13.50 -16.01 -1.95
CA ASN A 216 13.88 -17.04 -1.00
C ASN A 216 14.48 -18.29 -1.68
N ASP A 217 15.30 -18.08 -2.72
CA ASP A 217 16.01 -19.14 -3.44
C ASP A 217 17.48 -19.19 -3.02
N PRO A 218 17.93 -20.25 -2.31
CA PRO A 218 19.30 -20.36 -1.82
C PRO A 218 20.38 -20.34 -2.91
N ARG A 219 20.03 -20.57 -4.18
CA ARG A 219 20.98 -20.45 -5.31
C ARG A 219 21.54 -19.04 -5.44
N ALA A 220 20.87 -18.02 -4.91
CA ALA A 220 21.34 -16.64 -4.92
C ALA A 220 22.48 -16.37 -3.93
N ILE A 221 22.70 -17.25 -2.93
CA ILE A 221 23.70 -17.02 -1.87
C ILE A 221 25.10 -16.86 -2.47
N GLU A 222 25.56 -17.80 -3.30
CA GLU A 222 26.92 -17.74 -3.87
C GLU A 222 27.14 -16.50 -4.76
N PRO A 223 26.25 -16.16 -5.72
CA PRO A 223 26.35 -14.91 -6.48
C PRO A 223 26.36 -13.64 -5.61
N LEU A 224 25.51 -13.58 -4.58
CA LEU A 224 25.48 -12.46 -3.63
C LEU A 224 26.79 -12.36 -2.85
N THR A 225 27.32 -13.48 -2.34
CA THR A 225 28.61 -13.52 -1.63
C THR A 225 29.76 -13.06 -2.52
N GLN A 226 29.78 -13.46 -3.79
CA GLN A 226 30.79 -13.00 -4.76
C GLN A 226 30.69 -11.49 -4.99
N ALA A 227 29.47 -10.94 -5.02
CA ALA A 227 29.25 -9.51 -5.23
C ALA A 227 29.83 -8.63 -4.11
N LEU A 228 29.87 -9.11 -2.85
CA LEU A 228 30.48 -8.37 -1.73
C LEU A 228 31.96 -8.00 -1.96
N SER A 229 32.66 -8.75 -2.82
CA SER A 229 34.07 -8.51 -3.16
C SER A 229 34.27 -7.54 -4.33
N LEU A 230 33.19 -7.07 -4.98
CA LEU A 230 33.30 -6.17 -6.11
C LEU A 230 33.70 -4.76 -5.65
N SER A 231 34.65 -4.14 -6.36
CA SER A 231 35.17 -2.83 -6.00
C SER A 231 34.16 -1.69 -6.18
N ASP A 232 33.15 -1.88 -7.02
CA ASP A 232 32.09 -0.93 -7.32
C ASP A 232 30.89 -1.00 -6.35
N VAL A 233 30.90 -1.95 -5.41
CA VAL A 233 29.90 -2.01 -4.33
C VAL A 233 30.21 -0.92 -3.30
N ASP A 234 29.22 -0.05 -3.10
CA ASP A 234 29.21 0.97 -2.04
C ASP A 234 28.69 0.39 -0.71
N TYR A 235 28.66 1.22 0.33
CA TYR A 235 28.25 0.74 1.65
C TYR A 235 26.77 0.28 1.69
N LEU A 236 25.87 0.99 1.01
CA LEU A 236 24.45 0.67 1.02
C LEU A 236 24.20 -0.66 0.30
N ASP A 237 24.77 -0.85 -0.88
CA ASP A 237 24.75 -2.10 -1.63
C ASP A 237 25.31 -3.25 -0.78
N TYR A 238 26.44 -3.03 -0.09
CA TYR A 238 27.04 -4.05 0.77
C TYR A 238 26.10 -4.51 1.88
N ILE A 239 25.43 -3.58 2.57
CA ILE A 239 24.48 -3.90 3.64
C ILE A 239 23.29 -4.69 3.10
N GLU A 240 22.71 -4.26 1.97
CA GLU A 240 21.55 -4.95 1.38
C GLU A 240 21.92 -6.35 0.85
N ILE A 241 23.09 -6.51 0.23
CA ILE A 241 23.59 -7.82 -0.20
C ILE A 241 23.84 -8.73 1.02
N ARG A 242 24.40 -8.20 2.11
CA ARG A 242 24.58 -8.96 3.36
C ARG A 242 23.23 -9.40 3.95
N ASN A 243 22.28 -8.48 4.07
CA ASN A 243 20.93 -8.77 4.55
C ASN A 243 20.24 -9.84 3.69
N ALA A 244 20.43 -9.78 2.37
CA ALA A 244 19.92 -10.79 1.44
C ALA A 244 20.54 -12.18 1.69
N ILE A 245 21.86 -12.26 1.85
CA ILE A 245 22.56 -13.53 2.16
C ILE A 245 22.06 -14.12 3.48
N GLU A 246 22.00 -13.31 4.54
CA GLU A 246 21.56 -13.76 5.87
C GLU A 246 20.11 -14.23 5.84
N ARG A 247 19.22 -13.51 5.14
CA ARG A 247 17.82 -13.89 4.96
C ARG A 247 17.67 -15.24 4.24
N LEU A 248 18.56 -15.54 3.31
CA LEU A 248 18.61 -16.82 2.60
C LEU A 248 19.27 -17.93 3.43
N GLY A 249 19.75 -17.63 4.64
CA GLY A 249 20.43 -18.57 5.53
C GLY A 249 21.92 -18.78 5.21
N GLY A 250 22.51 -17.89 4.40
CA GLY A 250 23.95 -17.85 4.18
C GLY A 250 24.68 -17.08 5.29
N GLU A 251 25.98 -17.33 5.42
CA GLU A 251 26.85 -16.61 6.35
C GLU A 251 27.75 -15.65 5.58
N VAL A 252 27.88 -14.41 6.06
CA VAL A 252 28.80 -13.43 5.50
C VAL A 252 30.06 -13.38 6.34
N THR A 253 31.17 -13.85 5.76
CA THR A 253 32.49 -13.84 6.41
C THR A 253 33.41 -12.73 5.89
N ILE A 254 32.95 -11.95 4.91
CA ILE A 254 33.71 -10.88 4.27
C ILE A 254 33.43 -9.59 5.01
N GLU A 255 34.38 -9.13 5.81
CA GLU A 255 34.36 -7.79 6.40
C GLU A 255 35.08 -6.81 5.47
N ARG A 256 34.43 -5.69 5.17
CA ARG A 256 34.97 -4.63 4.31
C ARG A 256 34.71 -3.27 4.95
N GLU A 257 35.73 -2.41 4.91
CA GLU A 257 35.61 -1.01 5.31
C GLU A 257 35.27 -0.15 4.09
N PHE A 258 34.50 0.92 4.32
CA PHE A 258 34.05 1.87 3.29
C PHE A 258 34.49 3.31 3.60
N PRO A 259 35.80 3.57 3.76
CA PRO A 259 36.27 4.89 4.12
C PRO A 259 35.91 5.92 3.04
N GLY A 260 35.31 7.03 3.47
CA GLY A 260 34.86 8.09 2.56
C GLY A 260 33.53 7.83 1.85
N ASP A 261 32.85 6.71 2.13
CA ASP A 261 31.46 6.51 1.72
C ASP A 261 30.53 7.39 2.59
N PRO A 262 29.68 8.24 1.99
CA PRO A 262 28.84 9.17 2.75
C PRO A 262 27.91 8.50 3.77
N TYR A 263 27.39 7.31 3.45
CA TYR A 263 26.47 6.59 4.32
C TYR A 263 27.22 5.90 5.46
N TYR A 264 28.40 5.34 5.17
CA TYR A 264 29.26 4.75 6.18
C TYR A 264 29.74 5.79 7.22
N GLU A 265 30.20 6.95 6.75
CA GLU A 265 30.68 8.02 7.62
C GLU A 265 29.55 8.63 8.47
N ALA A 266 28.34 8.76 7.90
CA ALA A 266 27.18 9.26 8.64
C ALA A 266 26.80 8.37 9.84
N LEU A 267 26.92 7.04 9.70
CA LEU A 267 26.66 6.11 10.79
C LEU A 267 27.74 6.18 11.87
N GLY A 268 29.02 6.22 11.48
CA GLY A 268 30.13 6.39 12.44
C GLY A 268 30.02 7.70 13.24
N ALA A 269 29.52 8.77 12.62
CA ALA A 269 29.27 10.04 13.30
C ALA A 269 28.12 9.94 14.33
N LEU A 270 27.08 9.16 14.06
CA LEU A 270 25.95 8.95 14.99
C LEU A 270 26.33 8.08 16.19
N GLU A 271 27.21 7.10 16.01
CA GLU A 271 27.70 6.23 17.10
C GLU A 271 28.67 6.95 18.05
N THR A 272 29.43 7.91 17.53
CA THR A 272 30.37 8.73 18.32
C THR A 272 29.70 9.87 19.10
N ASP A 273 28.43 10.19 18.79
CA ASP A 273 27.62 11.22 19.45
C ASP A 273 26.64 10.65 20.52
N GLN A 274 26.71 9.34 20.82
CA GLN A 274 26.01 8.76 21.97
C GLN A 274 26.85 8.92 23.26
N PRO A 275 26.28 9.50 24.33
CA PRO A 275 27.01 9.85 25.56
C PRO A 275 27.44 8.66 26.44
#